data_AF-A0A9P7N4P6-F1
#
_entry.id   AF-A0A9P7N4P6-F1
#
_cell.length_a   1.000
_cell.length_b   1.000
_cell.length_c   1.000
_cell.angle_alpha   90.00
_cell.angle_beta   90.00
_cell.angle_gamma   90.00
#
_symmetry.space_group_name_H-M   'P 1'
#
loop_
_entity.id
_entity.type
_entity.pdbx_description
1 polymer ?
#
loop_
_entity_poly.entity_id
_entity_poly.type
_entity_poly.pdbx_seq_one_letter_code
_entity_poly.pdbx_strand_id
1 'polypeptide(L)'
;MASTSEQSKRVLKLIRRSDLVYPDYELLECFLNDSKDPEQTARYILRRCSVAEDAHDLDPGALLADWKTLIAFFMTDGPAHQLSDKVAIAAIFKRDGGKCRITELANSFWDPLIVAPLLPFGTFHLDKGLNEMLGIYIGSGLLDWFSSKAASLNTYQSHWLVRRSAAAALSQGCFKIDFWAHLPELEYQVISSHIGSRTLPPIARDADIIREDRFPDPSASNVDNPDKSALQLVSMFSAPIRWTLLSREIARKELQIQPIRNWQTASLWRFLVDRGAAVMSTALRLLPAFVRIRAYRGLAFLGRHMYGPSSFGVQRLPFGMYFKQKRVDRQGSLENEYAALQLVSRHTRVPVPMALDVVSDSKYSYLLTSRVPGTGLGSCLDALSHSEEEALVRDLQEALSQLRAIPKRIAPEYAISNVLGKACFDGRIEMHAHFGARKNRLVGPFVDEAEFHNRLREIRFPNILQREGHQIVFTHGDLHSANILMHNGRLSGIIDWETAGWFPEYWEYTKACYISRINRYFRILNKVMEPFGTFEKELEIETKMWVF
;
A
#
# COMPACT_ATOMS: atom_id res chain seq x y z
N MET A 1 -11.69 14.96 -9.00
CA MET A 1 -11.88 15.00 -7.53
C MET A 1 -12.76 16.20 -7.22
N ALA A 2 -13.98 15.96 -6.75
CA ALA A 2 -14.81 17.04 -6.22
C ALA A 2 -14.11 17.63 -4.99
N SER A 3 -14.10 18.96 -4.87
CA SER A 3 -13.62 19.64 -3.67
C SER A 3 -14.39 19.11 -2.46
N THR A 4 -13.74 18.35 -1.58
CA THR A 4 -14.32 17.89 -0.32
C THR A 4 -14.87 19.12 0.42
N SER A 5 -16.16 19.11 0.75
CA SER A 5 -16.82 20.22 1.40
C SER A 5 -16.20 20.50 2.78
N GLU A 6 -16.33 21.74 3.25
CA GLU A 6 -15.81 22.13 4.56
C GLU A 6 -16.44 21.32 5.70
N GLN A 7 -17.72 20.95 5.57
CA GLN A 7 -18.39 20.07 6.54
C GLN A 7 -17.81 18.66 6.54
N SER A 8 -17.57 18.07 5.35
CA SER A 8 -16.95 16.74 5.26
C SER A 8 -15.55 16.73 5.89
N LYS A 9 -14.74 17.77 5.63
CA LYS A 9 -13.42 17.92 6.28
C LYS A 9 -13.54 18.04 7.80
N ARG A 10 -14.51 18.81 8.30
CA ARG A 10 -14.79 18.94 9.74
C ARG A 10 -15.14 17.59 10.36
N VAL A 11 -16.03 16.81 9.74
CA VAL A 11 -16.44 15.50 10.25
C VAL A 11 -15.27 14.50 10.25
N LEU A 12 -14.49 14.43 9.16
CA LEU A 12 -13.28 13.60 9.14
C LEU A 12 -12.31 13.95 10.27
N LYS A 13 -12.14 15.24 10.58
CA LYS A 13 -11.31 15.69 11.70
C LYS A 13 -11.86 15.25 13.07
N LEU A 14 -13.19 15.27 13.23
CA LEU A 14 -13.85 14.81 14.47
C LEU A 14 -13.76 13.29 14.63
N ILE A 15 -14.04 12.52 13.59
CA ILE A 15 -13.89 11.05 13.59
C ILE A 15 -12.47 10.67 14.01
N ARG A 16 -11.45 11.33 13.45
CA ARG A 16 -10.04 11.07 13.76
C ARG A 16 -9.61 11.45 15.19
N ARG A 17 -10.38 12.29 15.87
CA ARG A 17 -10.13 12.71 17.26
C ARG A 17 -10.90 11.88 18.28
N SER A 18 -11.90 11.11 17.84
CA SER A 18 -12.68 10.24 18.72
C SER A 18 -11.83 9.07 19.26
N ASP A 19 -12.26 8.49 20.37
CA ASP A 19 -11.60 7.36 21.05
C ASP A 19 -11.80 6.01 20.33
N LEU A 20 -12.10 6.02 19.02
CA LEU A 20 -12.31 4.80 18.25
C LEU A 20 -11.00 4.05 18.03
N VAL A 21 -11.03 2.75 18.32
CA VAL A 21 -9.91 1.83 18.07
C VAL A 21 -9.80 1.55 16.58
N TYR A 22 -8.58 1.55 16.03
CA TYR A 22 -8.35 1.15 14.64
C TYR A 22 -8.83 -0.30 14.37
N PRO A 23 -9.52 -0.59 13.25
CA PRO A 23 -9.83 0.27 12.09
C PRO A 23 -11.22 0.93 12.13
N ASP A 24 -11.87 1.04 13.29
CA ASP A 24 -13.26 1.50 13.37
C ASP A 24 -13.46 2.93 12.87
N TYR A 25 -12.48 3.81 13.06
CA TYR A 25 -12.54 5.15 12.46
C TYR A 25 -12.38 5.11 10.93
N GLU A 26 -11.58 4.21 10.34
CA GLU A 26 -11.50 4.05 8.87
C GLU A 26 -12.85 3.57 8.31
N LEU A 27 -13.56 2.73 9.07
CA LEU A 27 -14.88 2.26 8.70
C LEU A 27 -15.93 3.38 8.67
N LEU A 28 -15.84 4.35 9.58
CA LEU A 28 -16.69 5.56 9.55
C LEU A 28 -16.23 6.59 8.51
N GLU A 29 -14.92 6.75 8.29
CA GLU A 29 -14.42 7.57 7.19
C GLU A 29 -14.92 7.03 5.85
N CYS A 30 -14.99 5.70 5.69
CA CYS A 30 -15.57 5.02 4.53
C CYS A 30 -17.07 5.33 4.37
N PHE A 31 -17.85 5.32 5.46
CA PHE A 31 -19.27 5.72 5.42
C PHE A 31 -19.46 7.12 4.84
N LEU A 32 -18.57 8.07 5.17
CA LEU A 32 -18.62 9.43 4.65
C LEU A 32 -18.09 9.53 3.21
N ASN A 33 -16.86 9.05 2.98
CA ASN A 33 -16.12 9.26 1.73
C ASN A 33 -16.70 8.49 0.54
N ASP A 34 -17.26 7.30 0.81
CA ASP A 34 -17.78 6.41 -0.24
C ASP A 34 -19.31 6.53 -0.43
N SER A 35 -19.96 7.40 0.36
CA SER A 35 -21.39 7.69 0.20
C SER A 35 -21.72 8.40 -1.12
N LYS A 36 -22.98 8.29 -1.54
CA LYS A 36 -23.48 8.96 -2.75
C LYS A 36 -23.46 10.48 -2.64
N ASP A 37 -23.72 11.00 -1.45
CA ASP A 37 -23.66 12.42 -1.11
C ASP A 37 -22.89 12.60 0.22
N PRO A 38 -21.57 12.86 0.14
CA PRO A 38 -20.74 13.08 1.33
C PRO A 38 -21.19 14.27 2.18
N GLU A 39 -21.80 15.30 1.59
CA GLU A 39 -22.26 16.46 2.35
C GLU A 39 -23.52 16.14 3.16
N GLN A 40 -24.48 15.44 2.55
CA GLN A 40 -25.64 14.93 3.28
C GLN A 40 -25.23 13.96 4.39
N THR A 41 -24.27 13.09 4.09
CA THR A 41 -23.73 12.12 5.04
C THR A 41 -23.01 12.81 6.20
N ALA A 42 -22.24 13.86 5.95
CA ALA A 42 -21.60 14.65 7.01
C ALA A 42 -22.64 15.25 7.97
N ARG A 43 -23.74 15.79 7.46
CA ARG A 43 -24.84 16.33 8.29
C ARG A 43 -25.54 15.24 9.08
N TYR A 44 -25.74 14.08 8.48
CA TYR A 44 -26.31 12.92 9.16
C TYR A 44 -25.43 12.46 10.33
N ILE A 45 -24.11 12.34 10.11
CA ILE A 45 -23.15 11.97 11.16
C ILE A 45 -23.19 13.00 12.30
N LEU A 46 -23.12 14.30 11.99
CA LEU A 46 -23.20 15.36 13.00
C LEU A 46 -24.50 15.25 13.79
N ARG A 47 -25.66 15.14 13.14
CA ARG A 47 -26.95 15.01 13.83
C ARG A 47 -26.99 13.79 14.75
N ARG A 48 -26.44 12.66 14.31
CA ARG A 48 -26.54 11.38 15.04
C ARG A 48 -25.53 11.24 16.17
N CYS A 49 -24.42 11.99 16.13
CA CYS A 49 -23.34 11.90 17.11
C CYS A 49 -23.16 13.16 17.98
N SER A 50 -23.97 14.21 17.81
CA SER A 50 -23.87 15.44 18.61
C SER A 50 -24.56 15.31 19.96
N VAL A 51 -23.84 15.65 21.03
CA VAL A 51 -24.38 16.04 22.34
C VAL A 51 -24.15 17.54 22.50
N ALA A 52 -25.22 18.35 22.52
CA ALA A 52 -25.27 19.80 22.77
C ALA A 52 -24.34 20.71 21.92
N GLU A 53 -24.78 21.95 21.68
CA GLU A 53 -24.15 22.90 20.75
C GLU A 53 -22.72 23.36 21.13
N ASP A 54 -22.24 22.97 22.33
CA ASP A 54 -20.93 23.36 22.90
C ASP A 54 -19.92 22.20 23.02
N ALA A 55 -20.26 20.95 22.66
CA ALA A 55 -19.31 19.83 22.78
C ALA A 55 -18.29 19.82 21.62
N HIS A 56 -17.00 19.77 21.99
CA HIS A 56 -15.90 19.64 21.03
C HIS A 56 -15.66 18.20 20.56
N ASP A 57 -16.35 17.22 21.14
CA ASP A 57 -16.12 15.79 20.94
C ASP A 57 -17.34 15.08 20.35
N LEU A 58 -17.07 14.12 19.47
CA LEU A 58 -18.06 13.29 18.78
C LEU A 58 -18.13 11.94 19.50
N ASP A 59 -19.33 11.45 19.85
CA ASP A 59 -19.53 10.05 20.29
C ASP A 59 -20.14 9.23 19.13
N PRO A 60 -19.29 8.58 18.31
CA PRO A 60 -19.76 7.81 17.17
C PRO A 60 -20.18 6.37 17.54
N GLY A 61 -20.15 5.96 18.81
CA GLY A 61 -20.30 4.55 19.19
C GLY A 61 -21.59 3.91 18.67
N ALA A 62 -22.73 4.57 18.87
CA ALA A 62 -24.03 4.09 18.40
C ALA A 62 -24.13 4.08 16.86
N LEU A 63 -23.68 5.15 16.20
CA LEU A 63 -23.64 5.24 14.73
C LEU A 63 -22.80 4.10 14.14
N LEU A 64 -21.64 3.83 14.73
CA LEU A 64 -20.73 2.78 14.28
C LEU A 64 -21.35 1.37 14.47
N ALA A 65 -22.06 1.14 15.57
CA ALA A 65 -22.74 -0.13 15.82
C ALA A 65 -23.86 -0.38 14.78
N ASP A 66 -24.66 0.63 14.49
CA ASP A 66 -25.68 0.57 13.43
C ASP A 66 -25.03 0.33 12.06
N TRP A 67 -23.93 1.03 11.77
CA TRP A 67 -23.20 0.86 10.51
C TRP A 67 -22.64 -0.54 10.34
N LYS A 68 -22.00 -1.11 11.37
CA LYS A 68 -21.53 -2.49 11.38
C LYS A 68 -22.69 -3.49 11.19
N THR A 69 -23.85 -3.21 11.78
CA THR A 69 -25.06 -4.03 11.64
C THR A 69 -25.55 -4.00 10.19
N LEU A 70 -25.64 -2.82 9.58
CA LEU A 70 -26.02 -2.66 8.19
C LEU A 70 -25.06 -3.37 7.24
N ILE A 71 -23.74 -3.25 7.44
CA ILE A 71 -22.74 -3.95 6.63
C ILE A 71 -22.92 -5.45 6.74
N ALA A 72 -23.18 -5.98 7.94
CA ALA A 72 -23.35 -7.42 8.16
C ALA A 72 -24.51 -8.00 7.33
N PHE A 73 -25.56 -7.24 7.03
CA PHE A 73 -26.63 -7.68 6.12
C PHE A 73 -26.15 -7.96 4.70
N PHE A 74 -25.10 -7.26 4.24
CA PHE A 74 -24.53 -7.45 2.90
C PHE A 74 -23.36 -8.44 2.90
N MET A 75 -22.91 -8.90 4.05
CA MET A 75 -21.90 -9.95 4.17
C MET A 75 -22.58 -11.32 4.01
N THR A 76 -22.25 -12.05 2.95
CA THR A 76 -22.75 -13.43 2.75
C THR A 76 -21.70 -14.45 3.20
N ASP A 77 -22.13 -15.45 3.99
CA ASP A 77 -21.31 -16.60 4.36
C ASP A 77 -21.19 -17.59 3.18
N GLY A 78 -20.41 -17.21 2.17
CA GLY A 78 -20.03 -18.06 1.05
C GLY A 78 -21.18 -18.50 0.14
N PRO A 79 -20.93 -19.40 -0.82
CA PRO A 79 -21.88 -19.79 -1.85
C PRO A 79 -22.88 -20.82 -1.32
N ALA A 80 -23.61 -20.48 -0.25
CA ALA A 80 -24.64 -21.35 0.33
C ALA A 80 -25.87 -21.53 -0.59
N HIS A 81 -25.99 -20.72 -1.64
CA HIS A 81 -27.14 -20.70 -2.55
C HIS A 81 -26.67 -20.81 -4.00
N GLN A 82 -26.27 -22.01 -4.42
CA GLN A 82 -26.03 -22.29 -5.84
C GLN A 82 -27.37 -22.53 -6.52
N LEU A 83 -27.58 -21.84 -7.64
CA LEU A 83 -28.74 -22.05 -8.51
C LEU A 83 -28.79 -23.53 -8.94
N SER A 84 -29.93 -24.20 -8.75
CA SER A 84 -30.09 -25.61 -9.13
C SER A 84 -30.69 -25.80 -10.54
N ASP A 85 -31.25 -24.74 -11.13
CA ASP A 85 -31.88 -24.77 -12.44
C ASP A 85 -30.83 -24.90 -13.56
N LYS A 86 -30.75 -26.10 -14.15
CA LYS A 86 -29.80 -26.42 -15.23
C LYS A 86 -30.03 -25.61 -16.50
N VAL A 87 -31.27 -25.22 -16.81
CA VAL A 87 -31.58 -24.45 -18.02
C VAL A 87 -31.08 -23.03 -17.85
N ALA A 88 -31.39 -22.41 -16.71
CA ALA A 88 -30.90 -21.09 -16.37
C ALA A 88 -29.36 -21.05 -16.27
N ILE A 89 -28.73 -22.07 -15.68
CA ILE A 89 -27.27 -22.20 -15.65
C ILE A 89 -26.71 -22.21 -17.08
N ALA A 90 -27.22 -23.07 -17.96
CA ALA A 90 -26.72 -23.18 -19.33
C ALA A 90 -26.88 -21.87 -20.11
N ALA A 91 -28.00 -21.17 -19.92
CA ALA A 91 -28.25 -19.87 -20.53
C ALA A 91 -27.25 -18.80 -20.05
N ILE A 92 -26.97 -18.73 -18.75
CA ILE A 92 -25.99 -17.80 -18.16
C ILE A 92 -24.56 -18.15 -18.63
N PHE A 93 -24.22 -19.43 -18.72
CA PHE A 93 -22.93 -19.87 -19.27
C PHE A 93 -22.72 -19.40 -20.70
N LYS A 94 -23.78 -19.47 -21.53
CA LYS A 94 -23.76 -19.00 -22.90
C LYS A 94 -23.68 -17.47 -22.98
N ARG A 95 -24.48 -16.75 -22.18
CA ARG A 95 -24.45 -15.28 -22.05
C ARG A 95 -23.03 -14.80 -21.73
N ASP A 96 -22.42 -15.38 -20.70
CA ASP A 96 -21.13 -14.95 -20.15
C ASP A 96 -19.94 -15.66 -20.83
N GLY A 97 -20.12 -16.27 -21.99
CA GLY A 97 -19.06 -16.84 -22.83
C GLY A 97 -18.15 -17.87 -22.14
N GLY A 98 -18.64 -18.56 -21.10
CA GLY A 98 -17.88 -19.62 -20.40
C GLY A 98 -16.60 -19.14 -19.69
N LYS A 99 -16.52 -17.87 -19.30
CA LYS A 99 -15.39 -17.31 -18.53
C LYS A 99 -15.89 -16.50 -17.35
N CYS A 100 -15.05 -16.40 -16.32
CA CYS A 100 -15.33 -15.58 -15.17
C CYS A 100 -15.40 -14.10 -15.56
N ARG A 101 -16.53 -13.46 -15.26
CA ARG A 101 -16.76 -12.05 -15.61
C ARG A 101 -16.01 -11.04 -14.72
N ILE A 102 -15.37 -11.52 -13.65
CA ILE A 102 -14.52 -10.70 -12.78
C ILE A 102 -13.04 -10.75 -13.22
N THR A 103 -12.55 -11.93 -13.62
CA THR A 103 -11.10 -12.18 -13.82
C THR A 103 -10.72 -12.73 -15.20
N GLU A 104 -11.69 -12.98 -16.09
CA GLU A 104 -11.51 -13.64 -17.40
C GLU A 104 -10.97 -15.07 -17.40
N LEU A 105 -10.65 -15.61 -16.23
CA LEU A 105 -10.21 -16.99 -16.11
C LEU A 105 -11.33 -17.93 -16.60
N ALA A 106 -10.91 -18.96 -17.35
CA ALA A 106 -11.80 -19.99 -17.92
C ALA A 106 -12.40 -20.89 -16.82
N ASN A 107 -12.79 -22.14 -17.11
CA ASN A 107 -13.09 -23.12 -16.05
C ASN A 107 -11.81 -23.79 -15.51
N SER A 108 -11.88 -24.46 -14.36
CA SER A 108 -10.75 -25.12 -13.66
C SER A 108 -11.31 -26.12 -12.69
N PHE A 109 -10.63 -27.24 -12.54
CA PHE A 109 -11.01 -28.29 -11.60
C PHE A 109 -10.96 -27.81 -10.13
N TRP A 110 -9.92 -27.06 -9.76
CA TRP A 110 -9.67 -26.62 -8.39
C TRP A 110 -10.45 -25.36 -7.98
N ASP A 111 -10.93 -24.61 -8.96
CA ASP A 111 -11.68 -23.37 -8.74
C ASP A 111 -12.75 -23.22 -9.83
N PRO A 112 -13.85 -23.98 -9.79
CA PRO A 112 -14.78 -24.06 -10.91
C PRO A 112 -15.53 -22.73 -11.15
N LEU A 113 -15.99 -22.54 -12.39
CA LEU A 113 -17.01 -21.54 -12.69
C LEU A 113 -18.33 -21.95 -12.05
N ILE A 114 -18.98 -20.97 -11.42
CA ILE A 114 -20.29 -21.09 -10.79
C ILE A 114 -21.17 -19.93 -11.23
N VAL A 115 -22.48 -20.16 -11.21
CA VAL A 115 -23.48 -19.11 -11.32
C VAL A 115 -23.78 -18.62 -9.91
N ALA A 116 -23.18 -17.49 -9.54
CA ALA A 116 -23.26 -16.92 -8.20
C ALA A 116 -24.32 -15.81 -8.13
N PRO A 117 -25.08 -15.70 -7.03
CA PRO A 117 -25.97 -14.56 -6.82
C PRO A 117 -25.18 -13.27 -6.60
N LEU A 118 -25.76 -12.14 -7.00
CA LEU A 118 -25.19 -10.81 -6.79
C LEU A 118 -25.49 -10.27 -5.38
N LEU A 119 -26.74 -10.45 -4.91
CA LEU A 119 -27.20 -9.96 -3.62
C LEU A 119 -27.49 -11.11 -2.66
N PRO A 120 -27.44 -10.88 -1.32
CA PRO A 120 -27.90 -11.85 -0.34
C PRO A 120 -29.35 -12.26 -0.61
N PHE A 121 -29.67 -13.55 -0.45
CA PHE A 121 -31.05 -14.05 -0.55
C PHE A 121 -31.78 -13.88 0.79
N GLY A 122 -32.92 -13.18 0.78
CA GLY A 122 -33.80 -13.03 1.94
C GLY A 122 -34.70 -11.80 1.84
N THR A 123 -35.80 -11.77 2.59
CA THR A 123 -36.61 -10.56 2.79
C THR A 123 -35.78 -9.54 3.59
N PHE A 124 -35.44 -8.42 2.96
CA PHE A 124 -34.69 -7.32 3.58
C PHE A 124 -35.57 -6.55 4.57
N HIS A 125 -35.76 -7.09 5.77
CA HIS A 125 -36.38 -6.35 6.86
C HIS A 125 -35.33 -5.55 7.63
N LEU A 126 -35.00 -4.37 7.11
CA LEU A 126 -34.24 -3.37 7.85
C LEU A 126 -35.20 -2.61 8.77
N ASP A 127 -34.78 -2.34 10.00
CA ASP A 127 -35.50 -1.39 10.83
C ASP A 127 -35.46 0.02 10.20
N LYS A 128 -36.33 0.91 10.69
CA LYS A 128 -36.46 2.26 10.14
C LYS A 128 -35.15 3.05 10.18
N GLY A 129 -34.32 2.86 11.22
CA GLY A 129 -33.07 3.57 11.40
C GLY A 129 -31.98 3.08 10.43
N LEU A 130 -31.85 1.76 10.26
CA LEU A 130 -30.92 1.16 9.30
C LEU A 130 -31.33 1.46 7.85
N ASN A 131 -32.63 1.51 7.56
CA ASN A 131 -33.12 1.88 6.23
C ASN A 131 -32.83 3.35 5.90
N GLU A 132 -32.97 4.26 6.87
CA GLU A 132 -32.54 5.65 6.72
C GLU A 132 -31.03 5.74 6.47
N MET A 133 -30.22 5.05 7.29
CA MET A 133 -28.76 5.01 7.13
C MET A 133 -28.34 4.48 5.77
N LEU A 134 -29.00 3.40 5.29
CA LEU A 134 -28.77 2.85 3.95
C LEU A 134 -29.05 3.92 2.90
N GLY A 135 -30.19 4.61 2.98
CA GLY A 135 -30.57 5.68 2.06
C GLY A 135 -29.56 6.84 2.01
N ILE A 136 -29.01 7.24 3.16
CA ILE A 136 -27.95 8.25 3.23
C ILE A 136 -26.69 7.77 2.50
N TYR A 137 -26.31 6.50 2.68
CA TYR A 137 -25.11 5.94 2.07
C TYR A 137 -25.25 5.75 0.56
N ILE A 138 -26.31 5.09 0.10
CA ILE A 138 -26.46 4.68 -1.30
C ILE A 138 -27.21 5.70 -2.18
N GLY A 139 -27.90 6.66 -1.56
CA GLY A 139 -28.76 7.63 -2.21
C GLY A 139 -30.18 7.12 -2.46
N SER A 140 -31.12 8.06 -2.61
CA SER A 140 -32.56 7.76 -2.76
C SER A 140 -32.87 6.88 -3.97
N GLY A 141 -32.25 7.14 -5.13
CA GLY A 141 -32.54 6.35 -6.33
C GLY A 141 -32.19 4.86 -6.20
N LEU A 142 -31.08 4.54 -5.53
CA LEU A 142 -30.71 3.14 -5.31
C LEU A 142 -31.53 2.50 -4.18
N LEU A 143 -31.93 3.30 -3.18
CA LEU A 143 -32.84 2.86 -2.11
C LEU A 143 -34.25 2.53 -2.64
N ASP A 144 -34.78 3.35 -3.54
CA ASP A 144 -36.08 3.14 -4.17
C ASP A 144 -36.06 1.87 -5.02
N TRP A 145 -35.00 1.67 -5.81
CA TRP A 145 -34.77 0.42 -6.55
C TRP A 145 -34.64 -0.78 -5.60
N PHE A 146 -33.88 -0.64 -4.51
CA PHE A 146 -33.67 -1.71 -3.53
C PHE A 146 -34.99 -2.14 -2.88
N SER A 147 -35.84 -1.17 -2.55
CA SER A 147 -37.13 -1.42 -1.90
C SER A 147 -38.18 -1.99 -2.85
N SER A 148 -38.15 -1.62 -4.13
CA SER A 148 -39.22 -1.95 -5.09
C SER A 148 -38.89 -3.11 -6.05
N LYS A 149 -37.62 -3.30 -6.42
CA LYS A 149 -37.21 -4.19 -7.52
C LYS A 149 -36.22 -5.27 -7.13
N ALA A 150 -35.37 -5.06 -6.11
CA ALA A 150 -34.29 -6.01 -5.79
C ALA A 150 -34.80 -7.43 -5.50
N ALA A 151 -35.92 -7.55 -4.78
CA ALA A 151 -36.53 -8.85 -4.47
C ALA A 151 -37.24 -9.53 -5.66
N SER A 152 -37.56 -8.77 -6.72
CA SER A 152 -38.27 -9.26 -7.90
C SER A 152 -37.37 -9.45 -9.12
N LEU A 153 -36.04 -9.37 -8.95
CA LEU A 153 -35.10 -9.63 -10.04
C LEU A 153 -35.27 -11.07 -10.53
N ASN A 154 -35.29 -11.25 -11.85
CA ASN A 154 -35.29 -12.59 -12.41
C ASN A 154 -33.93 -13.28 -12.22
N THR A 155 -33.87 -14.58 -12.47
CA THR A 155 -32.66 -15.40 -12.28
C THR A 155 -31.45 -14.86 -13.07
N TYR A 156 -31.65 -14.35 -14.28
CA TYR A 156 -30.57 -13.86 -15.14
C TYR A 156 -29.99 -12.53 -14.63
N GLN A 157 -30.85 -11.64 -14.15
CA GLN A 157 -30.48 -10.33 -13.61
C GLN A 157 -29.82 -10.42 -12.23
N SER A 158 -30.19 -11.44 -11.43
CA SER A 158 -29.71 -11.64 -10.06
C SER A 158 -28.44 -12.50 -9.96
N HIS A 159 -27.98 -13.11 -11.06
CA HIS A 159 -26.84 -14.03 -11.06
C HIS A 159 -25.77 -13.73 -12.11
N TRP A 160 -24.54 -14.13 -11.79
CA TRP A 160 -23.37 -13.89 -12.63
C TRP A 160 -22.43 -15.09 -12.71
N LEU A 161 -21.82 -15.31 -13.88
CA LEU A 161 -20.83 -16.37 -14.06
C LEU A 161 -19.44 -15.96 -13.58
N VAL A 162 -18.98 -16.59 -12.51
CA VAL A 162 -17.71 -16.25 -11.86
C VAL A 162 -16.98 -17.50 -11.37
N ARG A 163 -15.67 -17.40 -11.15
CA ARG A 163 -14.92 -18.41 -10.37
C ARG A 163 -15.52 -18.51 -8.97
N ARG A 164 -15.54 -19.72 -8.39
CA ARG A 164 -15.94 -19.90 -6.97
C ARG A 164 -15.12 -19.01 -6.04
N SER A 165 -13.81 -18.95 -6.25
CA SER A 165 -12.93 -18.08 -5.47
C SER A 165 -13.18 -16.59 -5.73
N ALA A 166 -13.54 -16.19 -6.95
CA ALA A 166 -13.90 -14.81 -7.28
C ALA A 166 -15.23 -14.40 -6.64
N ALA A 167 -16.21 -15.30 -6.58
CA ALA A 167 -17.48 -15.06 -5.87
C ALA A 167 -17.23 -14.81 -4.38
N ALA A 168 -16.41 -15.64 -3.74
CA ALA A 168 -16.04 -15.47 -2.34
C ALA A 168 -15.23 -14.19 -2.11
N ALA A 169 -14.32 -13.84 -3.03
CA ALA A 169 -13.57 -12.59 -2.95
C ALA A 169 -14.48 -11.36 -3.14
N LEU A 170 -15.47 -11.41 -4.05
CA LEU A 170 -16.48 -10.37 -4.24
C LEU A 170 -17.32 -10.19 -2.97
N SER A 171 -17.80 -11.26 -2.35
CA SER A 171 -18.58 -11.19 -1.11
C SER A 171 -17.77 -10.70 0.09
N GLN A 172 -16.44 -10.86 0.02
CA GLN A 172 -15.50 -10.27 0.98
C GLN A 172 -15.11 -8.83 0.62
N GLY A 173 -15.70 -8.22 -0.42
CA GLY A 173 -15.41 -6.85 -0.83
C GLY A 173 -14.08 -6.65 -1.55
N CYS A 174 -13.42 -7.72 -2.04
CA CYS A 174 -12.12 -7.62 -2.73
C CYS A 174 -12.25 -7.07 -4.16
N PHE A 175 -13.46 -6.99 -4.70
CA PHE A 175 -13.73 -6.47 -6.04
C PHE A 175 -14.85 -5.43 -5.98
N LYS A 176 -14.71 -4.40 -6.82
CA LYS A 176 -15.72 -3.38 -7.08
C LYS A 176 -16.02 -3.36 -8.58
N ILE A 177 -17.28 -3.22 -8.94
CA ILE A 177 -17.76 -3.06 -10.31
C ILE A 177 -18.17 -1.60 -10.51
N ASP A 178 -17.60 -0.93 -11.51
CA ASP A 178 -17.85 0.48 -11.79
C ASP A 178 -18.43 0.69 -13.19
N PHE A 179 -19.29 1.71 -13.31
CA PHE A 179 -20.04 2.07 -14.52
C PHE A 179 -19.85 3.57 -14.76
N TRP A 180 -18.68 3.96 -15.28
CA TRP A 180 -18.38 5.37 -15.44
C TRP A 180 -19.26 6.00 -16.51
N ALA A 181 -19.65 7.26 -16.32
CA ALA A 181 -20.56 7.96 -17.23
C ALA A 181 -20.03 8.11 -18.68
N HIS A 182 -18.72 7.95 -18.89
CA HIS A 182 -18.09 8.02 -20.21
C HIS A 182 -18.01 6.65 -20.91
N LEU A 183 -18.29 5.56 -20.19
CA LEU A 183 -18.31 4.22 -20.78
C LEU A 183 -19.65 3.99 -21.50
N PRO A 184 -19.64 3.28 -22.65
CA PRO A 184 -20.85 2.77 -23.28
C PRO A 184 -21.73 1.99 -22.30
N GLU A 185 -23.04 1.97 -22.53
CA GLU A 185 -24.00 1.39 -21.57
C GLU A 185 -23.76 -0.07 -21.22
N LEU A 186 -23.04 -0.83 -22.04
CA LEU A 186 -22.73 -2.24 -21.79
C LEU A 186 -21.35 -2.46 -21.18
N GLU A 187 -20.53 -1.42 -21.03
CA GLU A 187 -19.17 -1.54 -20.51
C GLU A 187 -19.12 -1.31 -18.99
N TYR A 188 -18.19 -2.03 -18.35
CA TYR A 188 -17.96 -1.95 -16.92
C TYR A 188 -16.48 -2.18 -16.60
N GLN A 189 -16.06 -1.67 -15.46
CA GLN A 189 -14.73 -1.91 -14.91
C GLN A 189 -14.82 -2.76 -13.65
N VAL A 190 -13.89 -3.70 -13.52
CA VAL A 190 -13.63 -4.43 -12.28
C VAL A 190 -12.38 -3.85 -11.66
N ILE A 191 -12.51 -3.36 -10.43
CA ILE A 191 -11.44 -2.75 -9.66
C ILE A 191 -11.13 -3.66 -8.46
N SER A 192 -9.87 -4.06 -8.29
CA SER A 192 -9.47 -4.85 -7.11
C SER A 192 -9.22 -3.94 -5.90
N SER A 193 -9.86 -4.26 -4.78
CA SER A 193 -9.62 -3.59 -3.50
C SER A 193 -8.43 -4.23 -2.79
N HIS A 194 -7.44 -3.40 -2.42
CA HIS A 194 -6.23 -3.84 -1.74
C HIS A 194 -6.22 -3.62 -0.23
N ILE A 195 -7.37 -3.28 0.37
CA ILE A 195 -7.51 -3.09 1.82
C ILE A 195 -7.14 -4.39 2.56
N GLY A 196 -6.07 -4.34 3.35
CA GLY A 196 -5.54 -5.50 4.10
C GLY A 196 -4.64 -6.45 3.30
N SER A 197 -4.15 -6.05 2.12
CA SER A 197 -3.26 -6.73 1.14
C SER A 197 -2.74 -8.17 1.40
N ARG A 198 -2.19 -8.52 2.58
CA ARG A 198 -1.73 -9.89 2.89
C ARG A 198 -2.82 -10.93 3.10
N THR A 199 -4.05 -10.51 3.41
CA THR A 199 -5.17 -11.42 3.70
C THR A 199 -6.11 -11.62 2.53
N LEU A 200 -5.78 -11.00 1.39
CA LEU A 200 -6.58 -11.14 0.19
C LEU A 200 -6.45 -12.56 -0.37
N PRO A 201 -7.57 -13.18 -0.81
CA PRO A 201 -7.51 -14.43 -1.55
C PRO A 201 -6.57 -14.32 -2.76
N PRO A 202 -5.86 -15.40 -3.15
CA PRO A 202 -4.93 -15.37 -4.29
C PRO A 202 -5.54 -14.78 -5.56
N ILE A 203 -6.80 -15.12 -5.87
CA ILE A 203 -7.50 -14.60 -7.04
C ILE A 203 -7.68 -13.08 -7.04
N ALA A 204 -7.78 -12.45 -5.87
CA ALA A 204 -7.89 -10.99 -5.76
C ALA A 204 -6.52 -10.31 -5.71
N ARG A 205 -5.54 -10.97 -5.08
CA ARG A 205 -4.16 -10.46 -5.00
C ARG A 205 -3.47 -10.47 -6.37
N ASP A 206 -3.75 -11.50 -7.17
CA ASP A 206 -3.09 -11.74 -8.44
C ASP A 206 -3.91 -11.16 -9.63
N ALA A 207 -5.06 -10.50 -9.35
CA ALA A 207 -5.87 -9.82 -10.35
C ALA A 207 -5.26 -8.46 -10.76
N ASP A 208 -5.61 -8.02 -11.97
CA ASP A 208 -5.30 -6.66 -12.42
C ASP A 208 -6.01 -5.61 -11.55
N ILE A 209 -5.32 -4.48 -11.31
CA ILE A 209 -5.85 -3.39 -10.47
C ILE A 209 -7.17 -2.86 -11.05
N ILE A 210 -7.21 -2.69 -12.37
CA ILE A 210 -8.38 -2.27 -13.13
C ILE A 210 -8.45 -3.17 -14.36
N ARG A 211 -9.62 -3.73 -14.59
CA ARG A 211 -9.94 -4.51 -15.79
C ARG A 211 -11.24 -4.00 -16.41
N GLU A 212 -11.22 -3.75 -17.70
CA GLU A 212 -12.41 -3.41 -18.48
C GLU A 212 -13.03 -4.66 -19.10
N ASP A 213 -14.36 -4.71 -19.12
CA ASP A 213 -15.12 -5.74 -19.83
C ASP A 213 -16.47 -5.19 -20.28
N ARG A 214 -17.17 -5.96 -21.11
CA ARG A 214 -18.43 -5.58 -21.70
C ARG A 214 -19.46 -6.69 -21.56
N PHE A 215 -20.68 -6.31 -21.19
CA PHE A 215 -21.82 -7.21 -21.26
C PHE A 215 -22.17 -7.56 -22.71
N PRO A 216 -22.60 -8.81 -22.96
CA PRO A 216 -23.12 -9.19 -24.26
C PRO A 216 -24.37 -8.37 -24.62
N ASP A 217 -24.61 -8.22 -25.91
CA ASP A 217 -25.84 -7.59 -26.40
C ASP A 217 -27.06 -8.48 -26.04
N PRO A 218 -28.02 -7.96 -25.25
CA PRO A 218 -29.22 -8.72 -24.88
C PRO A 218 -30.02 -9.19 -26.10
N SER A 219 -30.04 -8.39 -27.17
CA SER A 219 -30.78 -8.69 -28.40
C SER A 219 -30.24 -9.93 -29.13
N ALA A 220 -28.94 -10.22 -28.95
CA ALA A 220 -28.30 -11.39 -29.55
C ALA A 220 -28.46 -12.67 -28.71
N SER A 221 -28.67 -12.54 -27.39
CA SER A 221 -28.67 -13.67 -26.45
C SER A 221 -30.05 -14.09 -25.95
N ASN A 222 -31.07 -13.22 -26.04
CA ASN A 222 -32.40 -13.42 -25.44
C ASN A 222 -32.35 -13.69 -23.92
N VAL A 223 -31.26 -13.30 -23.26
CA VAL A 223 -31.03 -13.47 -21.82
C VAL A 223 -30.65 -12.11 -21.25
N ASP A 224 -31.31 -11.70 -20.18
CA ASP A 224 -31.01 -10.43 -19.53
C ASP A 224 -29.58 -10.42 -18.95
N ASN A 225 -28.95 -9.25 -19.03
CA ASN A 225 -27.70 -8.99 -18.33
C ASN A 225 -27.92 -8.84 -16.83
N PRO A 226 -26.86 -9.03 -16.01
CA PRO A 226 -26.88 -8.67 -14.60
C PRO A 226 -27.44 -7.26 -14.36
N ASP A 227 -28.29 -7.09 -13.35
CA ASP A 227 -28.86 -5.77 -13.06
C ASP A 227 -27.76 -4.81 -12.56
N LYS A 228 -27.64 -3.65 -13.20
CA LYS A 228 -26.60 -2.67 -12.92
C LYS A 228 -26.70 -2.10 -11.50
N SER A 229 -27.91 -1.88 -11.00
CA SER A 229 -28.13 -1.36 -9.65
C SER A 229 -27.72 -2.38 -8.59
N ALA A 230 -27.96 -3.68 -8.85
CA ALA A 230 -27.46 -4.75 -7.98
C ALA A 230 -25.93 -4.74 -7.90
N LEU A 231 -25.25 -4.62 -9.05
CA LEU A 231 -23.79 -4.53 -9.11
C LEU A 231 -23.25 -3.27 -8.43
N GLN A 232 -23.90 -2.11 -8.64
CA GLN A 232 -23.57 -0.87 -7.95
C GLN A 232 -23.70 -0.99 -6.44
N LEU A 233 -24.75 -1.65 -5.94
CA LEU A 233 -24.95 -1.86 -4.51
C LEU A 233 -23.83 -2.72 -3.91
N VAL A 234 -23.49 -3.85 -4.53
CA VAL A 234 -22.36 -4.70 -4.10
C VAL A 234 -21.05 -3.90 -4.07
N SER A 235 -20.82 -3.09 -5.10
CA SER A 235 -19.66 -2.22 -5.22
C SER A 235 -19.54 -1.18 -4.11
N MET A 236 -20.65 -0.57 -3.69
CA MET A 236 -20.65 0.41 -2.61
C MET A 236 -20.29 -0.22 -1.26
N PHE A 237 -20.57 -1.51 -1.05
CA PHE A 237 -20.24 -2.22 0.19
C PHE A 237 -18.86 -2.92 0.16
N SER A 238 -18.12 -2.85 -0.95
CA SER A 238 -16.78 -3.46 -1.07
C SER A 238 -15.80 -2.99 0.03
N ALA A 239 -15.59 -1.68 0.18
CA ALA A 239 -14.67 -1.14 1.19
C ALA A 239 -15.17 -1.32 2.64
N PRO A 240 -16.45 -1.05 2.99
CA PRO A 240 -16.98 -1.30 4.33
C PRO A 240 -16.85 -2.76 4.79
N ILE A 241 -17.12 -3.72 3.89
CA ILE A 241 -16.96 -5.15 4.18
C ILE A 241 -15.49 -5.48 4.44
N ARG A 242 -14.55 -4.96 3.61
CA ARG A 242 -13.12 -5.18 3.81
C ARG A 242 -12.64 -4.66 5.17
N TRP A 243 -12.99 -3.43 5.54
CA TRP A 243 -12.64 -2.86 6.84
C TRP A 243 -13.23 -3.66 8.01
N THR A 244 -14.46 -4.15 7.87
CA THR A 244 -15.11 -5.00 8.88
C THR A 244 -14.40 -6.36 9.04
N LEU A 245 -14.04 -7.01 7.93
CA LEU A 245 -13.28 -8.26 7.96
C LEU A 245 -11.88 -8.07 8.56
N LEU A 246 -11.22 -6.97 8.23
CA LEU A 246 -9.91 -6.61 8.76
C LEU A 246 -9.97 -6.32 10.26
N SER A 247 -11.01 -5.63 10.74
CA SER A 247 -11.26 -5.43 12.17
C SER A 247 -11.33 -6.77 12.93
N ARG A 248 -12.09 -7.74 12.39
CA ARG A 248 -12.17 -9.10 12.96
C ARG A 248 -10.82 -9.82 12.97
N GLU A 249 -10.00 -9.62 11.94
CA GLU A 249 -8.67 -10.22 11.85
C GLU A 249 -7.72 -9.62 12.89
N ILE A 250 -7.68 -8.29 13.02
CA ILE A 250 -6.83 -7.59 13.98
C ILE A 250 -7.21 -8.01 15.41
N ALA A 251 -8.50 -8.05 15.74
CA ALA A 251 -8.95 -8.52 17.04
C ALA A 251 -8.50 -9.97 17.32
N ARG A 252 -8.56 -10.86 16.32
CA ARG A 252 -8.05 -12.24 16.46
C ARG A 252 -6.54 -12.29 16.67
N LYS A 253 -5.76 -11.43 16.00
CA LYS A 253 -4.30 -11.34 16.22
C LYS A 253 -4.00 -10.89 17.64
N GLU A 254 -4.71 -9.89 18.14
CA GLU A 254 -4.52 -9.36 19.49
C GLU A 254 -4.86 -10.39 20.58
N LEU A 255 -5.90 -11.20 20.38
CA LEU A 255 -6.23 -12.32 21.28
C LEU A 255 -5.18 -13.45 21.27
N GLN A 256 -4.42 -13.59 20.18
CA GLN A 256 -3.40 -14.62 20.01
C GLN A 256 -1.99 -14.18 20.45
N ILE A 257 -1.85 -12.98 21.04
CA ILE A 257 -0.54 -12.46 21.46
C ILE A 257 0.07 -13.37 22.53
N GLN A 258 0.97 -14.24 22.09
CA GLN A 258 2.09 -14.75 22.87
C GLN A 258 3.07 -13.60 23.10
N PRO A 259 3.78 -13.54 24.25
CA PRO A 259 4.72 -12.46 24.53
C PRO A 259 5.69 -12.32 23.36
N ILE A 260 5.76 -11.09 22.82
CA ILE A 260 6.61 -10.71 21.70
C ILE A 260 8.01 -11.22 22.01
N ARG A 261 8.42 -12.31 21.36
CA ARG A 261 9.77 -12.85 21.52
C ARG A 261 10.72 -11.75 21.10
N ASN A 262 11.50 -11.26 22.07
CA ASN A 262 12.61 -10.36 21.85
C ASN A 262 13.39 -10.76 20.60
N TRP A 263 13.88 -9.76 19.88
CA TRP A 263 14.67 -9.82 18.63
C TRP A 263 16.03 -10.55 18.83
N GLN A 264 16.07 -11.71 19.47
CA GLN A 264 17.32 -12.42 19.77
C GLN A 264 17.32 -13.91 19.46
N THR A 265 16.23 -14.48 18.94
CA THR A 265 16.30 -15.87 18.45
C THR A 265 16.02 -15.92 16.96
N ALA A 266 16.98 -15.43 16.18
CA ALA A 266 17.15 -15.93 14.82
C ALA A 266 17.27 -17.46 14.92
N SER A 267 16.41 -18.19 14.21
CA SER A 267 16.53 -19.65 14.17
C SER A 267 17.93 -20.04 13.70
N LEU A 268 18.49 -21.13 14.22
CA LEU A 268 19.76 -21.72 13.76
C LEU A 268 19.87 -21.77 12.22
N TRP A 269 18.73 -22.01 11.55
CA TRP A 269 18.62 -21.98 10.09
C TRP A 269 18.92 -20.61 9.45
N ARG A 270 18.52 -19.49 10.06
CA ARG A 270 18.88 -18.13 9.58
C ARG A 270 20.38 -17.89 9.71
N PHE A 271 20.95 -18.23 10.87
CA PHE A 271 22.39 -18.13 11.09
C PHE A 271 23.18 -18.94 10.04
N LEU A 272 22.72 -20.14 9.71
CA LEU A 272 23.35 -21.00 8.69
C LEU A 272 23.19 -20.45 7.26
N VAL A 273 22.02 -19.91 6.89
CA VAL A 273 21.80 -19.33 5.54
C VAL A 273 22.60 -18.04 5.35
N ASP A 274 22.61 -17.14 6.34
CA ASP A 274 23.33 -15.86 6.26
C ASP A 274 24.85 -16.07 6.24
N ARG A 275 25.35 -17.02 7.04
CA ARG A 275 26.76 -17.47 6.99
C ARG A 275 27.07 -18.13 5.65
N GLY A 276 26.16 -18.94 5.10
CA GLY A 276 26.32 -19.56 3.78
C GLY A 276 26.45 -18.55 2.66
N ALA A 277 25.58 -17.53 2.63
CA ALA A 277 25.66 -16.43 1.68
C ALA A 277 26.97 -15.65 1.81
N ALA A 278 27.39 -15.34 3.05
CA ALA A 278 28.65 -14.64 3.32
C ALA A 278 29.88 -15.44 2.87
N VAL A 279 29.92 -16.74 3.17
CA VAL A 279 31.04 -17.63 2.80
C VAL A 279 31.11 -17.77 1.29
N MET A 280 29.99 -18.05 0.62
CA MET A 280 29.94 -18.16 -0.83
C MET A 280 30.35 -16.85 -1.51
N SER A 281 29.82 -15.72 -1.05
CA SER A 281 30.21 -14.41 -1.58
C SER A 281 31.71 -14.13 -1.37
N THR A 282 32.25 -14.47 -0.20
CA THR A 282 33.68 -14.30 0.08
C THR A 282 34.54 -15.16 -0.83
N ALA A 283 34.15 -16.42 -1.07
CA ALA A 283 34.83 -17.28 -2.02
C ALA A 283 34.74 -16.73 -3.47
N LEU A 284 33.58 -16.26 -3.89
CA LEU A 284 33.39 -15.66 -5.21
C LEU A 284 34.21 -14.37 -5.38
N ARG A 285 34.37 -13.57 -4.34
CA ARG A 285 35.19 -12.34 -4.37
C ARG A 285 36.68 -12.58 -4.63
N LEU A 286 37.17 -13.80 -4.41
CA LEU A 286 38.54 -14.21 -4.79
C LEU A 286 38.71 -14.39 -6.30
N LEU A 287 37.61 -14.50 -7.05
CA LEU A 287 37.62 -14.69 -8.49
C LEU A 287 37.62 -13.34 -9.24
N PRO A 288 38.14 -13.28 -10.47
CA PRO A 288 38.06 -12.09 -11.31
C PRO A 288 36.63 -11.60 -11.53
N ALA A 289 36.46 -10.28 -11.69
CA ALA A 289 35.16 -9.63 -11.84
C ALA A 289 34.25 -10.28 -12.90
N PHE A 290 34.81 -10.65 -14.06
CA PHE A 290 34.04 -11.28 -15.13
C PHE A 290 33.47 -12.66 -14.75
N VAL A 291 34.16 -13.41 -13.89
CA VAL A 291 33.70 -14.72 -13.39
C VAL A 291 32.56 -14.51 -12.40
N ARG A 292 32.74 -13.58 -11.45
CA ARG A 292 31.71 -13.18 -10.48
C ARG A 292 30.41 -12.75 -11.16
N ILE A 293 30.51 -11.87 -12.16
CA ILE A 293 29.34 -11.39 -12.91
C ILE A 293 28.61 -12.53 -13.62
N ARG A 294 29.33 -13.47 -14.24
CA ARG A 294 28.71 -14.66 -14.86
C ARG A 294 28.01 -15.53 -13.82
N ALA A 295 28.62 -15.75 -12.66
CA ALA A 295 28.02 -16.50 -11.56
C ALA A 295 26.73 -15.82 -11.05
N TYR A 296 26.76 -14.51 -10.81
CA TYR A 296 25.60 -13.76 -10.34
C TYR A 296 24.45 -13.74 -11.34
N ARG A 297 24.74 -13.59 -12.64
CA ARG A 297 23.73 -13.71 -13.70
C ARG A 297 23.12 -15.11 -13.76
N GLY A 298 23.94 -16.16 -13.60
CA GLY A 298 23.45 -17.54 -13.50
C GLY A 298 22.54 -17.76 -12.29
N LEU A 299 22.91 -17.25 -11.12
CA LEU A 299 22.08 -17.29 -9.93
C LEU A 299 20.78 -16.47 -10.10
N ALA A 300 20.83 -15.33 -10.78
CA ALA A 300 19.64 -14.53 -11.08
C ALA A 300 18.68 -15.26 -12.01
N PHE A 301 19.21 -15.97 -13.01
CA PHE A 301 18.41 -16.85 -13.87
C PHE A 301 17.73 -17.97 -13.06
N LEU A 302 18.47 -18.67 -12.19
CA LEU A 302 17.91 -19.69 -11.31
C LEU A 302 16.86 -19.10 -10.35
N GLY A 303 17.17 -17.95 -9.75
CA GLY A 303 16.27 -17.23 -8.85
C GLY A 303 14.95 -16.85 -9.51
N ARG A 304 15.00 -16.39 -10.77
CA ARG A 304 13.79 -16.09 -11.56
C ARG A 304 12.94 -17.34 -11.81
N HIS A 305 13.58 -18.49 -12.03
CA HIS A 305 12.87 -19.75 -12.22
C HIS A 305 12.25 -20.29 -10.92
N MET A 306 12.95 -20.15 -9.80
CA MET A 306 12.49 -20.65 -8.49
C MET A 306 11.45 -19.76 -7.82
N TYR A 307 11.58 -18.44 -7.98
CA TYR A 307 10.80 -17.46 -7.21
C TYR A 307 9.96 -16.52 -8.07
N GLY A 308 10.03 -16.66 -9.40
CA GLY A 308 9.44 -15.71 -10.34
C GLY A 308 10.29 -14.45 -10.54
N PRO A 309 9.91 -13.61 -11.52
CA PRO A 309 10.56 -12.33 -11.75
C PRO A 309 10.32 -11.37 -10.56
N SER A 310 11.35 -10.64 -10.14
CA SER A 310 11.20 -9.48 -9.26
C SER A 310 11.27 -8.16 -10.05
N SER A 311 10.90 -7.05 -9.42
CA SER A 311 10.75 -5.75 -10.08
C SER A 311 12.07 -4.97 -10.21
N PHE A 312 12.12 -4.00 -11.14
CA PHE A 312 13.14 -2.93 -11.23
C PHE A 312 14.62 -3.37 -11.25
N GLY A 313 14.93 -4.49 -11.90
CA GLY A 313 16.32 -4.98 -11.98
C GLY A 313 16.82 -5.60 -10.67
N VAL A 314 15.92 -5.80 -9.70
CA VAL A 314 16.16 -6.63 -8.52
C VAL A 314 15.74 -8.07 -8.84
N GLN A 315 16.41 -9.06 -8.24
CA GLN A 315 16.02 -10.46 -8.32
C GLN A 315 16.39 -11.17 -7.02
N ARG A 316 15.43 -11.93 -6.46
CA ARG A 316 15.71 -12.86 -5.37
C ARG A 316 16.54 -14.02 -5.91
N LEU A 317 17.63 -14.34 -5.21
CA LEU A 317 18.54 -15.44 -5.55
C LEU A 317 18.38 -16.64 -4.60
N PRO A 318 18.89 -17.82 -4.98
CA PRO A 318 19.12 -18.92 -4.05
C PRO A 318 19.99 -18.50 -2.86
N PHE A 319 19.98 -19.31 -1.79
CA PHE A 319 20.79 -19.08 -0.57
C PHE A 319 20.48 -17.79 0.19
N GLY A 320 19.26 -17.25 0.03
CA GLY A 320 18.84 -16.08 0.80
C GLY A 320 19.59 -14.81 0.42
N MET A 321 19.89 -14.60 -0.86
CA MET A 321 20.51 -13.37 -1.35
C MET A 321 19.56 -12.58 -2.25
N TYR A 322 19.87 -11.31 -2.42
CA TYR A 322 19.27 -10.42 -3.40
C TYR A 322 20.33 -9.85 -4.32
N PHE A 323 19.94 -9.69 -5.57
CA PHE A 323 20.74 -9.13 -6.64
C PHE A 323 20.04 -7.89 -7.15
N LYS A 324 20.75 -6.76 -7.27
CA LYS A 324 20.28 -5.54 -7.91
C LYS A 324 21.22 -5.22 -9.09
N GLN A 325 20.65 -4.98 -10.26
CA GLN A 325 21.37 -4.63 -11.49
C GLN A 325 20.94 -3.24 -11.96
N LYS A 326 21.93 -2.39 -12.21
CA LYS A 326 21.73 -1.08 -12.85
C LYS A 326 22.68 -0.91 -14.02
N ARG A 327 22.34 -0.02 -14.96
CA ARG A 327 23.28 0.41 -16.00
C ARG A 327 24.51 1.07 -15.36
N VAL A 328 25.66 0.97 -16.03
CA VAL A 328 26.96 1.45 -15.50
C VAL A 328 26.98 2.96 -15.24
N ASP A 329 26.19 3.75 -15.96
CA ASP A 329 25.98 5.19 -15.71
C ASP A 329 25.31 5.48 -14.36
N ARG A 330 24.73 4.47 -13.70
CA ARG A 330 24.16 4.54 -12.34
C ARG A 330 24.98 3.77 -11.30
N GLN A 331 26.21 3.36 -11.64
CA GLN A 331 27.09 2.61 -10.73
C GLN A 331 27.26 3.30 -9.37
N GLY A 332 27.41 4.63 -9.36
CA GLY A 332 27.56 5.40 -8.12
C GLY A 332 26.44 5.18 -7.10
N SER A 333 25.21 4.89 -7.53
CA SER A 333 24.10 4.58 -6.62
C SER A 333 24.26 3.23 -5.91
N LEU A 334 24.76 2.21 -6.62
CA LEU A 334 25.00 0.88 -6.03
C LEU A 334 26.26 0.88 -5.15
N GLU A 335 27.28 1.64 -5.53
CA GLU A 335 28.45 1.86 -4.67
C GLU A 335 28.08 2.59 -3.38
N ASN A 336 27.22 3.60 -3.48
CA ASN A 336 26.70 4.32 -2.31
C ASN A 336 25.85 3.40 -1.42
N GLU A 337 24.94 2.60 -2.01
CA GLU A 337 24.15 1.62 -1.26
C GLU A 337 25.04 0.61 -0.53
N TYR A 338 26.06 0.06 -1.21
CA TYR A 338 27.02 -0.86 -0.60
C TYR A 338 27.76 -0.21 0.58
N ALA A 339 28.24 1.03 0.41
CA ALA A 339 28.94 1.77 1.45
C ALA A 339 28.01 2.12 2.64
N ALA A 340 26.76 2.50 2.36
CA ALA A 340 25.75 2.79 3.37
C ALA A 340 25.46 1.56 4.24
N LEU A 341 25.21 0.41 3.63
CA LEU A 341 24.98 -0.85 4.34
C LEU A 341 26.16 -1.22 5.26
N GLN A 342 27.40 -1.04 4.77
CA GLN A 342 28.60 -1.25 5.59
C GLN A 342 28.71 -0.25 6.75
N LEU A 343 28.40 1.03 6.51
CA LEU A 343 28.48 2.08 7.51
C LEU A 343 27.46 1.84 8.63
N VAL A 344 26.21 1.59 8.28
CA VAL A 344 25.11 1.34 9.22
C VAL A 344 25.39 0.09 10.04
N SER A 345 25.72 -1.03 9.38
CA SER A 345 26.02 -2.29 10.08
C SER A 345 27.20 -2.20 11.05
N ARG A 346 28.13 -1.26 10.87
CA ARG A 346 29.28 -1.06 11.77
C ARG A 346 28.96 -0.18 12.98
N HIS A 347 28.07 0.79 12.83
CA HIS A 347 27.83 1.81 13.86
C HIS A 347 26.52 1.60 14.62
N THR A 348 25.61 0.78 14.11
CA THR A 348 24.27 0.63 14.66
C THR A 348 23.85 -0.83 14.75
N ARG A 349 22.73 -1.06 15.43
CA ARG A 349 21.99 -2.33 15.46
C ARG A 349 20.79 -2.31 14.53
N VAL A 350 20.65 -1.29 13.68
CA VAL A 350 19.54 -1.17 12.73
C VAL A 350 19.56 -2.39 11.81
N PRO A 351 18.42 -3.08 11.61
CA PRO A 351 18.40 -4.26 10.78
C PRO A 351 18.50 -3.83 9.32
N VAL A 352 19.61 -4.16 8.66
CA VAL A 352 19.86 -3.86 7.24
C VAL A 352 20.37 -5.11 6.52
N PRO A 353 20.20 -5.20 5.18
CA PRO A 353 20.86 -6.24 4.40
C PRO A 353 22.38 -6.23 4.60
N MET A 354 22.99 -7.40 4.63
CA MET A 354 24.45 -7.50 4.61
C MET A 354 24.94 -7.18 3.19
N ALA A 355 25.82 -6.20 3.06
CA ALA A 355 26.50 -5.89 1.81
C ALA A 355 27.51 -7.02 1.49
N LEU A 356 27.19 -7.86 0.52
CA LEU A 356 28.00 -9.01 0.14
C LEU A 356 29.03 -8.64 -0.91
N ASP A 357 28.60 -7.97 -1.98
CA ASP A 357 29.49 -7.64 -3.08
C ASP A 357 28.98 -6.50 -3.96
N VAL A 358 29.89 -5.73 -4.55
CA VAL A 358 29.58 -4.77 -5.62
C VAL A 358 30.60 -4.94 -6.75
N VAL A 359 30.13 -5.03 -7.99
CA VAL A 359 30.97 -5.28 -9.17
C VAL A 359 30.36 -4.68 -10.42
N SER A 360 31.18 -4.28 -11.38
CA SER A 360 30.71 -3.66 -12.63
C SER A 360 31.40 -4.28 -13.84
N ASP A 361 30.68 -4.35 -14.96
CA ASP A 361 31.23 -4.55 -16.30
C ASP A 361 31.04 -3.27 -17.15
N SER A 362 31.35 -3.34 -18.44
CA SER A 362 31.24 -2.20 -19.36
C SER A 362 29.80 -1.70 -19.59
N LYS A 363 28.78 -2.45 -19.16
CA LYS A 363 27.36 -2.13 -19.41
C LYS A 363 26.57 -1.94 -18.12
N TYR A 364 26.87 -2.70 -17.08
CA TYR A 364 26.07 -2.78 -15.86
C TYR A 364 26.94 -2.83 -14.60
N SER A 365 26.36 -2.35 -13.51
CA SER A 365 26.83 -2.53 -12.15
C SER A 365 25.86 -3.42 -11.39
N TYR A 366 26.39 -4.21 -10.47
CA TYR A 366 25.68 -5.23 -9.72
C TYR A 366 25.98 -5.09 -8.23
N LEU A 367 24.92 -5.15 -7.43
CA LEU A 367 25.00 -5.21 -5.98
C LEU A 367 24.38 -6.54 -5.50
N LEU A 368 25.12 -7.24 -4.66
CA LEU A 368 24.70 -8.46 -4.00
C LEU A 368 24.53 -8.18 -2.50
N THR A 369 23.39 -8.55 -1.95
CA THR A 369 23.07 -8.41 -0.52
C THR A 369 22.45 -9.67 0.06
N SER A 370 22.46 -9.82 1.39
CA SER A 370 21.63 -10.85 2.04
C SER A 370 20.14 -10.46 2.02
N ARG A 371 19.27 -11.46 2.11
CA ARG A 371 17.83 -11.27 2.26
C ARG A 371 17.49 -10.94 3.70
N VAL A 372 16.80 -9.83 3.88
CA VAL A 372 16.09 -9.54 5.13
C VAL A 372 14.72 -10.24 5.10
N PRO A 373 14.33 -10.97 6.17
CA PRO A 373 13.02 -11.60 6.24
C PRO A 373 11.94 -10.54 6.50
N GLY A 374 10.87 -10.52 5.72
CA GLY A 374 9.75 -9.63 6.00
C GLY A 374 8.87 -9.34 4.79
N THR A 375 7.75 -8.70 5.11
CA THR A 375 6.84 -7.93 4.24
C THR A 375 7.25 -6.47 4.08
N GLY A 376 7.23 -5.84 2.91
CA GLY A 376 7.16 -4.36 2.89
C GLY A 376 5.97 -3.87 3.73
N LEU A 377 6.18 -2.84 4.56
CA LEU A 377 5.18 -2.23 5.43
C LEU A 377 3.95 -1.81 4.63
N GLY A 378 4.13 -1.27 3.42
CA GLY A 378 3.04 -0.87 2.53
C GLY A 378 2.04 -2.01 2.25
N SER A 379 2.50 -3.25 2.17
CA SER A 379 1.64 -4.42 1.92
C SER A 379 0.95 -4.99 3.17
N CYS A 380 1.29 -4.50 4.35
CA CYS A 380 0.62 -4.92 5.59
C CYS A 380 0.18 -3.76 6.47
N LEU A 381 0.26 -2.53 5.94
CA LEU A 381 0.03 -1.31 6.68
C LEU A 381 -1.36 -1.34 7.33
N ASP A 382 -2.39 -1.66 6.56
CA ASP A 382 -3.77 -1.77 7.07
C ASP A 382 -3.93 -2.87 8.13
N ALA A 383 -3.18 -3.96 8.00
CA ALA A 383 -3.34 -5.12 8.87
C ALA A 383 -2.56 -5.03 10.19
N LEU A 384 -1.87 -3.90 10.44
CA LEU A 384 -1.21 -3.63 11.71
C LEU A 384 -2.25 -3.35 12.79
N SER A 385 -2.18 -4.13 13.86
CA SER A 385 -2.85 -3.85 15.12
C SER A 385 -2.29 -2.59 15.79
N HIS A 386 -2.99 -2.10 16.82
CA HIS A 386 -2.52 -0.93 17.57
C HIS A 386 -1.15 -1.19 18.23
N SER A 387 -1.00 -2.35 18.88
CA SER A 387 0.25 -2.75 19.54
C SER A 387 1.42 -2.92 18.57
N GLU A 388 1.20 -3.45 17.37
CA GLU A 388 2.23 -3.57 16.33
C GLU A 388 2.61 -2.22 15.74
N GLU A 389 1.65 -1.32 15.53
CA GLU A 389 1.92 0.05 15.10
C GLU A 389 2.80 0.80 16.12
N GLU A 390 2.46 0.72 17.41
CA GLU A 390 3.27 1.33 18.47
C GLU A 390 4.68 0.72 18.54
N ALA A 391 4.79 -0.61 18.40
CA ALA A 391 6.07 -1.27 18.38
C ALA A 391 6.92 -0.84 17.19
N LEU A 392 6.31 -0.71 16.00
CA LEU A 392 6.96 -0.18 14.81
C LEU A 392 7.42 1.27 15.01
N VAL A 393 6.59 2.13 15.60
CA VAL A 393 6.96 3.53 15.89
C VAL A 393 8.20 3.57 16.79
N ARG A 394 8.20 2.80 17.89
CA ARG A 394 9.35 2.72 18.80
C ARG A 394 10.59 2.17 18.10
N ASP A 395 10.45 1.10 17.33
CA ASP A 395 11.57 0.48 16.60
C ASP A 395 12.19 1.46 15.58
N LEU A 396 11.37 2.24 14.88
CA LEU A 396 11.83 3.25 13.93
C LEU A 396 12.45 4.47 14.63
N GLN A 397 11.89 4.94 15.74
CA GLN A 397 12.50 6.00 16.56
C GLN A 397 13.88 5.57 17.05
N GLU A 398 14.02 4.34 17.55
CA GLU A 398 15.32 3.80 17.97
C GLU A 398 16.30 3.70 16.78
N ALA A 399 15.83 3.21 15.64
CA ALA A 399 16.65 3.11 14.43
C ALA A 399 17.14 4.49 13.96
N LEU A 400 16.24 5.48 13.83
CA LEU A 400 16.59 6.84 13.41
C LEU A 400 17.54 7.51 14.41
N SER A 401 17.36 7.30 15.71
CA SER A 401 18.28 7.82 16.74
C SER A 401 19.70 7.29 16.53
N GLN A 402 19.83 5.98 16.27
CA GLN A 402 21.13 5.36 16.00
C GLN A 402 21.74 5.84 14.68
N LEU A 403 20.94 6.01 13.63
CA LEU A 403 21.42 6.53 12.35
C LEU A 403 21.93 7.96 12.49
N ARG A 404 21.16 8.85 13.11
CA ARG A 404 21.54 10.26 13.32
C ARG A 404 22.79 10.41 14.19
N ALA A 405 23.07 9.44 15.07
CA ALA A 405 24.27 9.42 15.90
C ALA A 405 25.53 8.91 15.19
N ILE A 406 25.44 8.41 13.94
CA ILE A 406 26.63 8.03 13.18
C ILE A 406 27.49 9.29 12.98
N PRO A 407 28.82 9.23 13.21
CA PRO A 407 29.69 10.36 12.98
C PRO A 407 30.04 10.50 11.50
N LYS A 408 29.93 11.72 10.96
CA LYS A 408 30.45 12.05 9.63
C LYS A 408 31.97 12.17 9.68
N ARG A 409 32.68 11.24 9.04
CA ARG A 409 34.17 11.21 9.01
C ARG A 409 34.78 11.44 7.62
N ILE A 410 34.02 11.17 6.56
CA ILE A 410 34.49 11.26 5.17
C ILE A 410 34.13 12.64 4.61
N ALA A 411 35.08 13.23 3.89
CA ALA A 411 34.99 14.55 3.24
C ALA A 411 34.37 15.63 4.15
N PRO A 412 35.00 15.92 5.32
CA PRO A 412 34.47 16.88 6.29
C PRO A 412 34.24 18.29 5.72
N GLU A 413 34.90 18.64 4.62
CA GLU A 413 34.73 19.88 3.87
C GLU A 413 33.34 20.05 3.23
N TYR A 414 32.59 18.96 3.03
CA TYR A 414 31.23 19.00 2.51
C TYR A 414 30.24 18.62 3.60
N ALA A 415 29.43 19.56 4.11
CA ALA A 415 28.41 19.21 5.09
C ALA A 415 27.42 18.17 4.53
N ILE A 416 26.94 18.36 3.30
CA ILE A 416 25.93 17.51 2.67
C ILE A 416 26.56 16.69 1.54
N SER A 417 26.53 15.37 1.68
CA SER A 417 27.15 14.45 0.74
C SER A 417 26.52 13.08 0.81
N ASN A 418 26.78 12.24 -0.19
CA ASN A 418 26.53 10.81 -0.06
C ASN A 418 27.50 10.15 0.95
N VAL A 419 27.34 8.85 1.19
CA VAL A 419 28.13 8.10 2.19
C VAL A 419 29.64 8.11 1.87
N LEU A 420 29.99 8.19 0.60
CA LEU A 420 31.37 8.21 0.10
C LEU A 420 31.98 9.63 0.06
N GLY A 421 31.29 10.66 0.58
CA GLY A 421 31.75 12.05 0.51
C GLY A 421 31.63 12.67 -0.90
N LYS A 422 30.83 12.07 -1.78
CA LYS A 422 30.62 12.51 -3.17
C LYS A 422 29.21 13.09 -3.34
N ALA A 423 28.90 13.47 -4.57
CA ALA A 423 27.58 13.92 -5.00
C ALA A 423 26.46 12.95 -4.59
N CYS A 424 25.36 13.51 -4.09
CA CYS A 424 24.18 12.79 -3.67
C CYS A 424 23.42 12.22 -4.87
N PHE A 425 22.86 11.02 -4.72
CA PHE A 425 21.94 10.44 -5.69
C PHE A 425 20.52 10.56 -5.15
N ASP A 426 19.68 11.36 -5.81
CA ASP A 426 18.31 11.60 -5.34
C ASP A 426 17.36 11.88 -6.50
N GLY A 427 16.37 11.00 -6.69
CA GLY A 427 15.38 11.13 -7.77
C GLY A 427 14.51 12.38 -7.67
N ARG A 428 14.30 12.92 -6.46
CA ARG A 428 13.56 14.17 -6.26
C ARG A 428 14.37 15.39 -6.73
N ILE A 429 15.67 15.40 -6.47
CA ILE A 429 16.56 16.47 -6.93
C ILE A 429 16.73 16.39 -8.46
N GLU A 430 16.67 15.18 -9.05
CA GLU A 430 16.80 14.95 -10.51
C GLU A 430 15.54 15.27 -11.32
N MET A 431 14.33 14.86 -10.88
CA MET A 431 13.07 14.90 -11.66
C MET A 431 12.74 16.26 -12.28
N HIS A 432 13.47 17.30 -11.90
CA HIS A 432 13.24 18.67 -12.29
C HIS A 432 14.46 19.36 -12.92
N ALA A 433 15.61 18.68 -13.02
CA ALA A 433 16.76 19.15 -13.78
C ALA A 433 16.51 18.96 -15.29
N HIS A 434 15.74 19.88 -15.90
CA HIS A 434 15.46 20.06 -17.33
C HIS A 434 15.11 18.80 -18.17
N PHE A 435 13.96 18.87 -18.85
CA PHE A 435 13.40 17.92 -19.84
C PHE A 435 14.30 17.54 -21.05
N GLY A 436 15.62 17.76 -21.03
CA GLY A 436 16.51 17.57 -22.18
C GLY A 436 17.84 16.84 -21.93
N ALA A 437 18.32 16.71 -20.69
CA ALA A 437 19.63 16.11 -20.43
C ALA A 437 19.55 14.99 -19.39
N ARG A 438 19.38 13.75 -19.86
CA ARG A 438 19.52 12.50 -19.08
C ARG A 438 20.97 12.25 -18.58
N LYS A 439 21.74 13.29 -18.28
CA LYS A 439 23.15 13.19 -17.92
C LYS A 439 23.36 13.63 -16.47
N ASN A 440 23.49 12.60 -15.64
CA ASN A 440 23.99 12.57 -14.27
C ASN A 440 22.98 12.91 -13.16
N ARG A 441 22.48 11.86 -12.50
CA ARG A 441 21.56 11.88 -11.35
C ARG A 441 22.22 12.28 -10.03
N LEU A 442 23.36 12.94 -10.13
CA LEU A 442 24.27 13.24 -9.05
C LEU A 442 24.26 14.74 -8.80
N VAL A 443 24.02 15.15 -7.56
CA VAL A 443 23.92 16.57 -7.19
C VAL A 443 24.75 16.85 -5.94
N GLY A 444 25.50 17.94 -5.94
CA GLY A 444 26.51 18.23 -4.92
C GLY A 444 27.84 17.50 -5.20
N PRO A 445 28.64 17.17 -4.17
CA PRO A 445 28.39 17.41 -2.75
C PRO A 445 28.36 18.91 -2.43
N PHE A 446 27.86 19.30 -1.25
CA PHE A 446 27.66 20.70 -0.89
C PHE A 446 28.45 21.03 0.37
N VAL A 447 29.08 22.21 0.37
CA VAL A 447 29.88 22.71 1.49
C VAL A 447 29.00 22.93 2.72
N ASP A 448 27.80 23.48 2.52
CA ASP A 448 26.86 23.79 3.58
C ASP A 448 25.39 23.61 3.14
N GLU A 449 24.48 23.85 4.08
CA GLU A 449 23.03 23.82 3.86
C GLU A 449 22.56 24.90 2.87
N ALA A 450 23.18 26.07 2.88
CA ALA A 450 22.82 27.17 2.00
C ALA A 450 23.07 26.81 0.53
N GLU A 451 24.21 26.19 0.21
CA GLU A 451 24.52 25.71 -1.14
C GLU A 451 23.54 24.63 -1.61
N PHE A 452 23.18 23.70 -0.72
CA PHE A 452 22.16 22.69 -0.99
C PHE A 452 20.79 23.32 -1.31
N HIS A 453 20.36 24.28 -0.50
CA HIS A 453 19.12 25.03 -0.68
C HIS A 453 19.12 25.87 -1.96
N ASN A 454 20.23 26.57 -2.27
CA ASN A 454 20.43 27.27 -3.54
C ASN A 454 20.17 26.35 -4.72
N ARG A 455 20.73 25.14 -4.68
CA ARG A 455 20.54 24.18 -5.76
C ARG A 455 19.09 23.73 -5.88
N LEU A 456 18.38 23.51 -4.78
CA LEU A 456 16.95 23.19 -4.82
C LEU A 456 16.12 24.35 -5.42
N ARG A 457 16.49 25.60 -5.14
CA ARG A 457 15.82 26.81 -5.67
C ARG A 457 16.02 27.01 -7.16
N GLU A 458 17.26 26.89 -7.63
CA GLU A 458 17.63 26.99 -9.06
C GLU A 458 16.76 26.10 -9.95
N ILE A 459 16.36 24.95 -9.41
CA ILE A 459 15.61 23.93 -10.15
C ILE A 459 14.11 24.29 -10.29
N ARG A 460 13.54 25.17 -9.44
CA ARG A 460 12.07 25.31 -9.34
C ARG A 460 11.55 26.75 -9.23
N PHE A 461 11.95 27.50 -8.21
CA PHE A 461 11.39 28.83 -7.92
C PHE A 461 12.38 29.69 -7.12
N PRO A 462 12.88 30.81 -7.67
CA PRO A 462 13.87 31.65 -6.99
C PRO A 462 13.34 32.36 -5.74
N ASN A 463 12.02 32.42 -5.55
CA ASN A 463 11.37 33.22 -4.51
C ASN A 463 10.97 32.43 -3.25
N ILE A 464 11.25 31.12 -3.17
CA ILE A 464 10.95 30.31 -1.98
C ILE A 464 12.19 30.32 -1.08
N LEU A 465 12.05 30.80 0.16
CA LEU A 465 13.11 30.78 1.17
C LEU A 465 12.97 29.52 2.02
N GLN A 466 13.96 28.62 1.95
CA GLN A 466 14.09 27.55 2.93
C GLN A 466 14.55 28.10 4.28
N ARG A 467 14.20 27.40 5.37
CA ARG A 467 14.76 27.68 6.69
C ARG A 467 16.15 27.05 6.77
N GLU A 468 17.08 27.72 7.43
CA GLU A 468 18.45 27.24 7.64
C GLU A 468 18.71 26.99 9.13
N GLY A 469 19.84 26.34 9.43
CA GLY A 469 20.28 26.04 10.79
C GLY A 469 19.87 24.63 11.24
N HIS A 470 19.54 23.75 10.30
CA HIS A 470 19.22 22.36 10.61
C HIS A 470 20.48 21.57 10.94
N GLN A 471 20.35 20.58 11.81
CA GLN A 471 21.43 19.62 12.01
C GLN A 471 21.62 18.77 10.75
N ILE A 472 22.87 18.58 10.36
CA ILE A 472 23.23 17.67 9.28
C ILE A 472 23.49 16.28 9.87
N VAL A 473 22.63 15.33 9.51
CA VAL A 473 22.59 13.99 10.12
C VAL A 473 22.59 12.91 9.04
N PHE A 474 22.89 11.67 9.43
CA PHE A 474 22.81 10.54 8.49
C PHE A 474 21.35 10.22 8.25
N THR A 475 20.95 10.21 6.98
CA THR A 475 19.60 9.86 6.55
C THR A 475 19.66 8.66 5.61
N HIS A 476 18.62 7.83 5.67
CA HIS A 476 18.33 6.85 4.64
C HIS A 476 18.03 7.57 3.33
N GLY A 477 17.27 8.67 3.43
CA GLY A 477 16.92 9.51 2.29
C GLY A 477 16.01 8.78 1.31
N ASP A 478 15.25 7.78 1.72
CA ASP A 478 14.17 7.13 0.92
C ASP A 478 13.31 6.23 1.82
N LEU A 479 13.05 6.68 3.05
CA LEU A 479 12.33 5.89 4.05
C LEU A 479 10.83 5.94 3.76
N HIS A 480 10.37 5.16 2.79
CA HIS A 480 8.95 4.97 2.48
C HIS A 480 8.47 3.55 2.81
N SER A 481 7.16 3.34 2.81
CA SER A 481 6.54 2.10 3.31
C SER A 481 6.96 0.81 2.59
N ALA A 482 7.52 0.85 1.37
CA ALA A 482 8.03 -0.37 0.73
C ALA A 482 9.45 -0.74 1.20
N ASN A 483 10.22 0.24 1.67
CA ASN A 483 11.60 0.10 2.13
C ASN A 483 11.70 -0.30 3.61
N ILE A 484 10.59 -0.25 4.34
CA ILE A 484 10.47 -0.73 5.72
C ILE A 484 9.91 -2.15 5.68
N LEU A 485 10.61 -3.13 6.25
CA LEU A 485 10.18 -4.52 6.30
C LEU A 485 9.61 -4.89 7.66
N MET A 486 8.45 -5.55 7.67
CA MET A 486 7.76 -6.08 8.85
C MET A 486 7.82 -7.61 8.90
N HIS A 487 8.14 -8.16 10.08
CA HIS A 487 8.09 -9.59 10.35
C HIS A 487 7.58 -9.83 11.77
N ASN A 488 6.53 -10.66 11.91
CA ASN A 488 5.91 -10.99 13.21
C ASN A 488 5.58 -9.74 14.04
N GLY A 489 4.95 -8.74 13.40
CA GLY A 489 4.50 -7.53 14.09
C GLY A 489 5.59 -6.52 14.48
N ARG A 490 6.85 -6.73 14.06
CA ARG A 490 7.98 -5.87 14.40
C ARG A 490 8.77 -5.44 13.17
N LEU A 491 9.54 -4.36 13.31
CA LEU A 491 10.53 -3.96 12.32
C LEU A 491 11.54 -5.11 12.14
N SER A 492 11.78 -5.48 10.89
CA SER A 492 12.65 -6.60 10.53
C SER A 492 13.81 -6.18 9.63
N GLY A 493 13.68 -5.04 8.94
CA GLY A 493 14.80 -4.32 8.36
C GLY A 493 14.40 -3.15 7.50
N ILE A 494 15.40 -2.36 7.14
CA ILE A 494 15.29 -1.20 6.25
C ILE A 494 16.18 -1.49 5.04
N ILE A 495 15.62 -1.33 3.83
CA ILE A 495 16.27 -1.67 2.56
C ILE A 495 16.30 -0.48 1.61
N ASP A 496 17.08 -0.59 0.53
CA ASP A 496 17.22 0.43 -0.52
C ASP A 496 17.97 1.71 -0.09
N TRP A 497 19.22 1.53 0.34
CA TRP A 497 20.07 2.60 0.90
C TRP A 497 20.82 3.41 -0.16
N GLU A 498 20.39 3.39 -1.42
CA GLU A 498 21.12 3.99 -2.53
C GLU A 498 21.17 5.53 -2.50
N THR A 499 20.20 6.14 -1.83
CA THR A 499 20.06 7.59 -1.62
C THR A 499 20.63 8.07 -0.28
N ALA A 500 21.17 7.15 0.54
CA ALA A 500 21.64 7.46 1.88
C ALA A 500 22.84 8.42 1.88
N GLY A 501 22.91 9.28 2.89
CA GLY A 501 23.94 10.31 3.00
C GLY A 501 23.75 11.21 4.20
N TRP A 502 24.51 12.31 4.22
CA TRP A 502 24.43 13.37 5.20
C TRP A 502 23.54 14.48 4.66
N PHE A 503 22.41 14.75 5.31
CA PHE A 503 21.43 15.73 4.88
C PHE A 503 20.87 16.51 6.08
N PRO A 504 20.24 17.67 5.85
CA PRO A 504 19.44 18.35 6.87
C PRO A 504 18.42 17.39 7.49
N GLU A 505 18.24 17.45 8.80
CA GLU A 505 17.41 16.51 9.56
C GLU A 505 15.93 16.47 9.12
N TYR A 506 15.43 17.52 8.48
CA TYR A 506 14.08 17.56 7.92
C TYR A 506 13.93 16.71 6.65
N TRP A 507 15.04 16.44 5.95
CA TRP A 507 15.03 15.85 4.60
C TRP A 507 14.40 14.45 4.56
N GLU A 508 14.66 13.63 5.57
CA GLU A 508 14.07 12.29 5.68
C GLU A 508 12.54 12.37 5.75
N TYR A 509 12.02 13.31 6.55
CA TYR A 509 10.57 13.50 6.73
C TYR A 509 9.91 14.01 5.45
N THR A 510 10.41 15.11 4.89
CA THR A 510 9.78 15.72 3.71
C THR A 510 9.89 14.79 2.49
N LYS A 511 10.98 14.03 2.37
CA LYS A 511 11.11 13.03 1.30
C LYS A 511 10.19 11.83 1.48
N ALA A 512 10.08 11.27 2.69
CA ALA A 512 9.12 10.21 2.96
C ALA A 512 7.68 10.65 2.65
N CYS A 513 7.36 11.92 2.94
CA CYS A 513 6.08 12.55 2.61
C CYS A 513 5.87 12.79 1.10
N TYR A 514 6.93 13.09 0.35
CA TYR A 514 6.87 13.25 -1.10
C TYR A 514 6.52 11.94 -1.82
N ILE A 515 7.12 10.83 -1.35
CA ILE A 515 7.09 9.53 -2.04
C ILE A 515 5.84 8.72 -1.68
N SER A 516 5.41 8.75 -0.42
CA SER A 516 4.21 8.06 0.03
C SER A 516 3.04 9.03 0.05
N ARG A 517 1.91 8.66 -0.56
CA ARG A 517 0.63 9.40 -0.43
C ARG A 517 -0.39 8.67 0.44
N ILE A 518 0.06 7.74 1.28
CA ILE A 518 -0.82 6.88 2.09
C ILE A 518 -1.05 7.52 3.46
N ASN A 519 -2.27 8.00 3.71
CA ASN A 519 -2.66 8.70 4.95
C ASN A 519 -2.20 8.00 6.24
N ARG A 520 -2.40 6.68 6.34
CA ARG A 520 -1.98 5.93 7.52
C ARG A 520 -0.45 5.92 7.71
N TYR A 521 0.30 5.82 6.62
CA TYR A 521 1.76 5.90 6.68
C TYR A 521 2.23 7.26 7.18
N PHE A 522 1.63 8.36 6.69
CA PHE A 522 1.92 9.70 7.18
C PHE A 522 1.67 9.84 8.68
N ARG A 523 0.59 9.27 9.22
CA ARG A 523 0.30 9.29 10.66
C ARG A 523 1.40 8.58 11.46
N ILE A 524 1.83 7.41 11.00
CA ILE A 524 2.94 6.65 11.63
C ILE A 524 4.22 7.47 11.54
N LEU A 525 4.53 8.03 10.37
CA LEU A 525 5.73 8.84 10.15
C LEU A 525 5.76 10.07 11.07
N ASN A 526 4.64 10.76 11.27
CA ASN A 526 4.55 11.88 12.22
C ASN A 526 4.91 11.45 13.64
N LYS A 527 4.37 10.31 14.12
CA LYS A 527 4.73 9.75 15.44
C LYS A 527 6.22 9.36 15.50
N VAL A 528 6.77 8.80 14.43
CA VAL A 528 8.19 8.43 14.34
C VAL A 528 9.09 9.66 14.41
N MET A 529 8.67 10.78 13.82
CA MET A 529 9.48 12.00 13.74
C MET A 529 9.34 12.92 14.96
N GLU A 530 8.27 12.79 15.76
CA GLU A 530 7.99 13.62 16.93
C GLU A 530 9.19 13.86 17.87
N PRO A 531 10.01 12.85 18.25
CA PRO A 531 11.16 13.07 19.14
C PRO A 531 12.30 13.87 18.49
N PHE A 532 12.29 14.02 17.17
CA PHE A 532 13.34 14.65 16.39
C PHE A 532 13.00 16.08 15.95
N GLY A 533 11.74 16.50 16.13
CA GLY A 533 11.25 17.80 15.70
C GLY A 533 10.03 17.72 14.79
N THR A 534 9.27 18.81 14.78
CA THR A 534 8.05 18.96 13.99
C THR A 534 8.42 19.75 12.72
N PHE A 535 8.50 19.06 11.58
CA PHE A 535 9.02 19.61 10.32
C PHE A 535 7.88 20.11 9.39
N GLU A 536 6.77 20.61 9.94
CA GLU A 536 5.59 20.99 9.15
C GLU A 536 5.88 22.21 8.27
N LYS A 537 6.68 23.17 8.74
CA LYS A 537 7.04 24.36 7.96
C LYS A 537 7.93 23.98 6.78
N GLU A 538 8.89 23.11 7.02
CA GLU A 538 9.77 22.55 6.00
C GLU A 538 8.92 21.77 4.99
N LEU A 539 7.98 20.94 5.46
CA LEU A 539 7.04 20.23 4.58
C LEU A 539 6.17 21.19 3.76
N GLU A 540 5.67 22.29 4.32
CA GLU A 540 4.89 23.29 3.59
C GLU A 540 5.73 23.96 2.48
N ILE A 541 6.95 24.38 2.83
CA ILE A 541 7.92 24.96 1.88
C ILE A 541 8.23 23.97 0.76
N GLU A 542 8.48 22.72 1.13
CA GLU A 542 8.84 21.65 0.21
C GLU A 542 7.68 21.27 -0.69
N THR A 543 6.45 21.23 -0.16
CA THR A 543 5.22 20.94 -0.93
C THR A 543 4.95 22.01 -1.98
N LYS A 544 5.25 23.29 -1.71
CA LYS A 544 5.19 24.35 -2.74
C LYS A 544 6.15 24.09 -3.89
N MET A 545 7.25 23.38 -3.62
CA MET A 545 8.20 22.88 -4.61
C MET A 545 7.85 21.47 -5.10
N TRP A 546 6.70 20.87 -4.78
CA TRP A 546 6.23 19.61 -5.36
C TRP A 546 5.16 19.95 -6.40
N VAL A 547 5.50 19.86 -7.68
CA VAL A 547 4.56 20.07 -8.78
C VAL A 547 3.97 18.69 -9.07
N PHE A 548 2.64 18.66 -9.09
CA PHE A 548 1.81 17.49 -9.33
C PHE A 548 1.88 17.00 -10.76
#